data_AF-A0A011WND3-F1
#
_entry.id   AF-A0A011WND3-F1
#
_cell.length_a   1.000
_cell.length_b   1.000
_cell.length_c   1.000
_cell.angle_alpha   90.00
_cell.angle_beta   90.00
_cell.angle_gamma   90.00
#
_symmetry.space_group_name_H-M   'P 1'
#
loop_
_entity.id
_entity.type
_entity.pdbx_description
1 polymer ?
#
loop_
_entity_poly.entity_id
_entity_poly.type
_entity_poly.pdbx_seq_one_letter_code
_entity_poly.pdbx_strand_id
1 'polypeptide(L)'
;MPTTLKYMNQLRTQELITEIKRRLAKKQDIIQFMVMPTITSEMVGDVYQYIGDTTATYKNGDFYRVVLNPETLDPEYKQITYNKDEIDELIDAAGHFEVVEELPTTDIKTNVIYLVPKKQTLDGYVDSTDDSFYFPTGDETTPAFQKYDVGGNFVEDVTGADAETVQANIDDGTFTAETKTCKVGQVNNVKDEYINLDGTTAGWEKIGDTEIDLSGYVKHEELVAITAEELEDMWRTTGILNLSTDTVAVAAEETADVDVTSTGAIVLLVGDTDVATAAYANGKITITGVAIGTTDVTVISSATEDYKAVTATIAVTVS
;
A
#
# COMPACT_ATOMS: atom_id res chain seq x y z
N MET A 1 -19.33 -18.97 -53.28
CA MET A 1 -18.11 -19.74 -52.94
C MET A 1 -17.93 -19.65 -51.44
N PRO A 2 -17.74 -20.74 -50.70
CA PRO A 2 -17.55 -20.65 -49.25
C PRO A 2 -16.15 -20.09 -48.97
N THR A 3 -16.07 -18.96 -48.27
CA THR A 3 -14.83 -18.42 -47.70
C THR A 3 -14.46 -19.27 -46.50
N THR A 4 -13.48 -20.14 -46.67
CA THR A 4 -12.88 -20.93 -45.60
C THR A 4 -12.31 -19.96 -44.56
N LEU A 5 -12.86 -19.94 -43.34
CA LEU A 5 -12.24 -19.26 -42.20
C LEU A 5 -10.83 -19.84 -42.02
N LYS A 6 -9.81 -19.00 -42.21
CA LYS A 6 -8.42 -19.37 -41.91
C LYS A 6 -8.21 -19.17 -40.42
N TYR A 7 -8.40 -20.23 -39.64
CA TYR A 7 -7.93 -20.28 -38.25
C TYR A 7 -6.46 -19.84 -38.18
N MET A 8 -6.09 -19.01 -37.20
CA MET A 8 -4.69 -18.83 -36.82
C MET A 8 -4.18 -20.16 -36.30
N ASN A 9 -3.37 -20.85 -37.10
CA ASN A 9 -2.73 -22.07 -36.62
C ASN A 9 -1.63 -21.72 -35.61
N GLN A 10 -1.23 -22.72 -34.82
CA GLN A 10 -0.24 -22.60 -33.77
C GLN A 10 1.08 -21.95 -34.24
N LEU A 11 1.43 -22.12 -35.52
CA LEU A 11 2.61 -21.51 -36.15
C LEU A 11 2.46 -19.97 -36.26
N ARG A 12 1.31 -19.48 -36.72
CA ARG A 12 1.04 -18.04 -36.83
C ARG A 12 0.92 -17.34 -35.48
N THR A 13 0.38 -18.03 -34.48
CA THR A 13 0.34 -17.53 -33.09
C THR A 13 1.76 -17.37 -32.53
N GLN A 14 2.67 -18.30 -32.83
CA GLN A 14 4.07 -18.21 -32.41
C GLN A 14 4.86 -17.10 -33.15
N GLU A 15 4.54 -16.85 -34.42
CA GLU A 15 5.10 -15.72 -35.18
C GLU A 15 4.68 -14.38 -34.55
N LEU A 16 3.41 -14.24 -34.16
CA LEU A 16 2.89 -13.05 -33.49
C LEU A 16 3.52 -12.82 -32.11
N ILE A 17 3.63 -13.88 -31.29
CA ILE A 17 4.25 -13.80 -29.95
C ILE A 17 5.74 -13.44 -30.06
N THR A 18 6.45 -14.02 -31.02
CA THR A 18 7.86 -13.68 -31.29
C THR A 18 8.02 -12.20 -31.67
N GLU A 19 7.13 -11.68 -32.50
CA GLU A 19 7.16 -10.28 -32.93
C GLU A 19 6.88 -9.30 -31.79
N ILE A 20 5.91 -9.62 -30.92
CA ILE A 20 5.60 -8.82 -29.72
C ILE A 20 6.82 -8.79 -28.77
N LYS A 21 7.42 -9.95 -28.49
CA LYS A 21 8.62 -10.03 -27.64
C LYS A 21 9.80 -9.26 -28.23
N ARG A 22 10.01 -9.32 -29.54
CA ARG A 22 11.05 -8.57 -30.26
C ARG A 22 10.86 -7.05 -30.12
N ARG A 23 9.61 -6.56 -30.19
CA ARG A 23 9.30 -5.14 -30.01
C ARG A 23 9.43 -4.69 -28.56
N LEU A 24 9.08 -5.54 -27.59
CA LEU A 24 9.26 -5.26 -26.16
C LEU A 24 10.74 -5.23 -25.76
N ALA A 25 11.56 -6.17 -26.27
CA ALA A 25 13.01 -6.18 -26.02
C ALA A 25 13.69 -4.89 -26.50
N LYS A 26 13.30 -4.37 -27.68
CA LYS A 26 13.80 -3.08 -28.19
C LYS A 26 13.38 -1.88 -27.33
N LYS A 27 12.33 -2.00 -26.51
CA LYS A 27 11.90 -0.94 -25.58
C LYS A 27 12.59 -1.04 -24.21
N GLN A 28 13.13 -2.20 -23.82
CA GLN A 28 13.88 -2.37 -22.56
C GLN A 28 15.30 -1.79 -22.60
N ASP A 29 15.87 -1.50 -23.78
CA ASP A 29 17.19 -0.85 -23.92
C ASP A 29 17.20 0.65 -23.55
N ILE A 30 16.07 1.23 -23.10
CA ILE A 30 15.97 2.68 -22.82
C ILE A 30 16.31 3.07 -21.38
N ILE A 31 16.53 2.13 -20.45
CA ILE A 31 17.00 2.48 -19.10
C ILE A 31 18.07 1.49 -18.60
N GLN A 32 19.26 1.53 -19.18
CA GLN A 32 20.47 1.27 -18.40
C GLN A 32 20.95 2.59 -17.82
N PHE A 33 20.75 2.80 -16.52
CA PHE A 33 21.50 3.81 -15.78
C PHE A 33 22.98 3.41 -15.81
N MET A 34 23.74 3.94 -16.76
CA MET A 34 25.19 3.92 -16.68
C MET A 34 25.61 4.69 -15.42
N VAL A 35 26.26 3.99 -14.48
CA VAL A 35 27.00 4.63 -13.39
C VAL A 35 28.01 5.58 -14.01
N MET A 36 27.85 6.89 -13.80
CA MET A 36 28.79 7.87 -14.35
C MET A 36 30.16 7.74 -13.67
N PRO A 37 31.27 7.72 -14.44
CA PRO A 37 32.60 7.82 -13.85
C PRO A 37 32.81 9.21 -13.24
N THR A 38 33.59 9.25 -12.16
CA THR A 38 33.98 10.47 -11.46
C THR A 38 34.66 11.45 -12.44
N ILE A 39 34.06 12.62 -12.62
CA ILE A 39 34.51 13.64 -13.58
C ILE A 39 35.82 14.27 -13.05
N THR A 40 36.91 14.16 -13.80
CA THR A 40 38.13 14.96 -13.58
C THR A 40 38.09 16.23 -14.46
N SER A 41 38.79 17.28 -14.04
CA SER A 41 38.73 18.64 -14.59
C SER A 41 39.12 18.82 -16.06
N GLU A 42 39.45 17.74 -16.78
CA GLU A 42 39.83 17.78 -18.20
C GLU A 42 38.67 17.47 -19.16
N MET A 43 37.48 17.10 -18.67
CA MET A 43 36.32 16.77 -19.53
C MET A 43 35.46 18.00 -19.95
N VAL A 44 36.02 19.21 -19.94
CA VAL A 44 35.33 20.42 -20.42
C VAL A 44 35.37 20.46 -21.95
N GLY A 45 34.52 19.64 -22.56
CA GLY A 45 34.29 19.61 -24.00
C GLY A 45 33.02 18.81 -24.28
N ASP A 46 31.92 19.54 -24.42
CA ASP A 46 30.61 19.07 -24.90
C ASP A 46 29.92 17.98 -24.07
N VAL A 47 29.43 18.37 -22.89
CA VAL A 47 28.40 17.60 -22.17
C VAL A 47 27.02 18.06 -22.66
N TYR A 48 26.38 17.26 -23.51
CA TYR A 48 24.96 17.41 -23.82
C TYR A 48 24.15 16.75 -22.69
N GLN A 49 23.53 17.57 -21.83
CA GLN A 49 22.62 17.06 -20.82
C GLN A 49 21.20 17.02 -21.40
N TYR A 50 20.64 15.82 -21.52
CA TYR A 50 19.24 15.63 -21.88
C TYR A 50 18.41 15.72 -20.60
N ILE A 51 17.85 16.90 -20.33
CA ILE A 51 16.80 17.10 -19.34
C ILE A 51 15.52 17.30 -20.18
N GLY A 52 14.42 16.63 -19.80
CA GLY A 52 13.17 16.57 -20.58
C GLY A 52 12.80 17.84 -21.34
N ASP A 53 12.34 17.64 -22.59
CA ASP A 53 11.85 18.62 -23.58
C ASP A 53 12.69 19.89 -23.84
N THR A 54 13.86 20.05 -23.22
CA THR A 54 14.67 21.25 -23.39
C THR A 54 16.16 20.95 -23.27
N THR A 55 16.87 21.03 -24.39
CA THR A 55 18.33 21.12 -24.38
C THR A 55 18.74 22.54 -24.01
N ALA A 56 19.33 22.72 -22.83
CA ALA A 56 20.01 23.96 -22.47
C ALA A 56 21.45 23.89 -23.00
N THR A 57 21.88 24.90 -23.75
CA THR A 57 23.27 24.99 -24.23
C THR A 57 23.99 26.09 -23.45
N TYR A 58 25.18 25.79 -22.93
CA TYR A 58 26.05 26.75 -22.27
C TYR A 58 27.10 27.25 -23.25
N LYS A 59 27.11 28.55 -23.55
CA LYS A 59 28.08 29.15 -24.48
C LYS A 59 28.52 30.52 -23.96
N ASN A 60 29.83 30.74 -23.90
CA ASN A 60 30.44 32.01 -23.47
C ASN A 60 29.98 32.53 -22.08
N GLY A 61 29.67 31.65 -21.14
CA GLY A 61 29.31 32.07 -19.78
C GLY A 61 27.81 32.15 -19.48
N ASP A 62 26.95 32.03 -20.50
CA ASP A 62 25.50 32.17 -20.36
C ASP A 62 24.75 30.90 -20.81
N PHE A 63 23.60 30.66 -20.17
CA PHE A 63 22.66 29.59 -20.54
C PHE A 63 21.64 30.10 -21.55
N TYR A 64 21.53 29.41 -22.69
CA TYR A 64 20.52 29.67 -23.71
C TYR A 64 19.44 28.60 -23.68
N ARG A 65 18.17 29.04 -23.71
CA ARG A 65 17.02 28.14 -23.92
C ARG A 65 16.86 27.89 -25.42
N VAL A 66 17.17 26.69 -25.88
CA VAL A 66 16.82 26.28 -27.24
C VAL A 66 15.39 25.75 -27.21
N VAL A 67 14.44 26.53 -27.74
CA VAL A 67 13.10 26.02 -28.04
C VAL A 67 13.19 25.35 -29.40
N LEU A 68 13.29 24.02 -29.41
CA LEU A 68 13.23 23.26 -30.66
C LEU A 68 11.80 23.34 -31.19
N ASN A 69 11.59 23.98 -32.33
CA ASN A 69 10.31 23.95 -33.02
C ASN A 69 10.21 22.59 -33.76
N PRO A 70 9.31 21.67 -33.35
CA PRO A 70 9.24 20.33 -33.92
C PRO A 70 8.89 20.32 -35.41
N GLU A 71 8.32 21.41 -35.95
CA GLU A 71 8.05 21.56 -37.38
C GLU A 71 9.32 21.80 -38.23
N THR A 72 10.45 22.14 -37.59
CA THR A 72 11.71 22.50 -38.27
C THR A 72 12.84 21.49 -38.04
N LEU A 73 12.58 20.41 -37.30
CA LEU A 73 13.55 19.32 -37.12
C LEU A 73 13.76 18.57 -38.44
N ASP A 74 15.03 18.27 -38.72
CA ASP A 74 15.45 17.44 -39.86
C ASP A 74 14.68 16.10 -39.84
N PRO A 75 14.12 15.62 -40.97
CA PRO A 75 13.32 14.40 -41.04
C PRO A 75 13.96 13.15 -40.40
N GLU A 76 15.29 13.10 -40.31
CA GLU A 76 16.02 11.98 -39.72
C GLU A 76 15.85 11.92 -38.18
N TYR A 77 15.65 13.07 -37.50
CA TYR A 77 15.39 13.13 -36.05
C TYR A 77 13.90 12.98 -35.69
N LYS A 78 13.00 13.19 -36.65
CA LYS A 78 11.55 12.96 -36.48
C LYS A 78 11.22 11.48 -36.25
N GLN A 79 12.15 10.56 -36.52
CA GLN A 79 11.97 9.12 -36.28
C GLN A 79 11.98 8.72 -34.79
N ILE A 80 12.30 9.63 -33.86
CA ILE A 80 12.53 9.28 -32.44
C ILE A 80 11.73 10.13 -31.45
N THR A 81 10.96 11.12 -31.92
CA THR A 81 10.16 11.99 -31.04
C THR A 81 8.71 11.95 -31.49
N TYR A 82 7.91 11.17 -30.76
CA TYR A 82 6.46 11.20 -30.87
C TYR A 82 5.94 12.33 -29.99
N ASN A 83 5.04 13.14 -30.51
CA ASN A 83 4.26 14.05 -29.67
C ASN A 83 3.20 13.26 -28.89
N LYS A 84 2.56 13.90 -27.90
CA LYS A 84 1.57 13.23 -27.04
C LYS A 84 0.45 12.56 -27.83
N ASP A 85 -0.08 13.21 -28.85
CA ASP A 85 -1.17 12.68 -29.66
C ASP A 85 -0.69 11.45 -30.48
N GLU A 86 0.54 11.49 -31.01
CA GLU A 86 1.15 10.34 -31.71
C GLU A 86 1.45 9.17 -30.75
N ILE A 87 1.81 9.44 -29.49
CA ILE A 87 1.99 8.41 -28.46
C ILE A 87 0.63 7.78 -28.12
N ASP A 88 -0.40 8.60 -27.92
CA ASP A 88 -1.75 8.15 -27.60
C ASP A 88 -2.33 7.30 -28.76
N GLU A 89 -2.15 7.71 -30.02
CA GLU A 89 -2.52 6.92 -31.21
C GLU A 89 -1.77 5.58 -31.28
N LEU A 90 -0.49 5.54 -30.92
CA LEU A 90 0.29 4.29 -30.90
C LEU A 90 -0.10 3.36 -29.76
N ILE A 91 -0.51 3.91 -28.62
CA ILE A 91 -1.06 3.15 -27.49
C ILE A 91 -2.42 2.58 -27.89
N ASP A 92 -3.30 3.38 -28.48
CA ASP A 92 -4.61 2.93 -28.97
C ASP A 92 -4.50 1.88 -30.08
N ALA A 93 -3.46 1.96 -30.90
CA ALA A 93 -3.18 0.96 -31.95
C ALA A 93 -2.53 -0.31 -31.41
N ALA A 94 -1.83 -0.25 -30.28
CA ALA A 94 -1.19 -1.39 -29.63
C ALA A 94 -2.20 -2.05 -28.69
N GLY A 95 -2.92 -3.06 -29.20
CA GLY A 95 -4.04 -3.69 -28.50
C GLY A 95 -3.85 -3.79 -26.98
N HIS A 96 -4.82 -3.22 -26.25
CA HIS A 96 -4.79 -3.05 -24.80
C HIS A 96 -5.93 -3.82 -24.13
N PHE A 97 -5.90 -3.84 -22.80
CA PHE A 97 -6.96 -4.42 -21.97
C PHE A 97 -7.91 -3.31 -21.51
N GLU A 98 -9.22 -3.52 -21.62
CA GLU A 98 -10.24 -2.64 -21.03
C GLU A 98 -11.03 -3.42 -19.97
N VAL A 99 -11.03 -2.94 -18.72
CA VAL A 99 -11.86 -3.51 -17.66
C VAL A 99 -13.26 -2.91 -17.77
N VAL A 100 -14.26 -3.76 -18.00
CA VAL A 100 -15.65 -3.34 -18.18
C VAL A 100 -16.57 -4.18 -17.28
N GLU A 101 -17.66 -3.61 -16.80
CA GLU A 101 -18.65 -4.34 -15.99
C GLU A 101 -19.41 -5.37 -16.83
N GLU A 102 -19.71 -5.02 -18.07
CA GLU A 102 -20.36 -5.89 -19.05
C GLU A 102 -19.78 -5.62 -20.45
N LEU A 103 -19.94 -6.58 -21.36
CA LEU A 103 -19.45 -6.44 -22.73
C LEU A 103 -20.15 -5.26 -23.43
N PRO A 104 -19.40 -4.34 -24.06
CA PRO A 104 -19.98 -3.16 -24.69
C PRO A 104 -20.92 -3.55 -25.84
N THR A 105 -21.96 -2.74 -26.01
CA THR A 105 -22.93 -2.89 -27.12
C THR A 105 -22.75 -1.83 -28.21
N THR A 106 -21.95 -0.80 -27.95
CA THR A 106 -21.58 0.27 -28.87
C THR A 106 -20.07 0.51 -28.78
N ASP A 107 -19.48 1.13 -29.81
CA ASP A 107 -18.06 1.48 -29.87
C ASP A 107 -17.10 0.30 -29.59
N ILE A 108 -17.50 -0.90 -30.05
CA ILE A 108 -16.77 -2.15 -29.83
C ILE A 108 -15.46 -2.13 -30.62
N LYS A 109 -14.34 -2.25 -29.92
CA LYS A 109 -13.00 -2.26 -30.51
C LYS A 109 -12.54 -3.70 -30.75
N THR A 110 -12.07 -4.00 -31.96
CA THR A 110 -11.62 -5.36 -32.33
C THR A 110 -10.16 -5.65 -31.94
N ASN A 111 -9.43 -4.61 -31.54
CA ASN A 111 -8.05 -4.70 -31.08
C ASN A 111 -7.93 -4.67 -29.54
N VAL A 112 -9.03 -4.74 -28.80
CA VAL A 112 -9.06 -4.68 -27.34
C VAL A 112 -9.49 -6.02 -26.75
N ILE A 113 -8.81 -6.43 -25.68
CA ILE A 113 -9.26 -7.54 -24.83
C ILE A 113 -10.07 -6.94 -23.68
N TYR A 114 -11.33 -7.30 -23.60
CA TYR A 114 -12.25 -6.85 -22.55
C TYR A 114 -12.19 -7.81 -21.37
N LEU A 115 -11.89 -7.27 -20.19
CA LEU A 115 -11.86 -7.97 -18.91
C LEU A 115 -13.19 -7.75 -18.21
N VAL A 116 -14.03 -8.78 -18.18
CA VAL A 116 -15.38 -8.73 -17.60
C VAL A 116 -15.37 -9.48 -16.27
N PRO A 117 -15.97 -8.96 -15.18
CA PRO A 117 -16.17 -9.72 -13.94
C PRO A 117 -16.71 -11.12 -14.24
N LYS A 118 -16.01 -12.15 -13.74
CA LYS A 118 -16.46 -13.53 -13.90
C LYS A 118 -17.79 -13.70 -13.16
N LYS A 119 -18.84 -14.04 -13.91
CA LYS A 119 -20.12 -14.44 -13.35
C LYS A 119 -20.02 -15.91 -12.93
N GLN A 120 -20.44 -16.27 -11.73
CA GLN A 120 -20.66 -17.69 -11.39
C GLN A 120 -22.15 -17.92 -11.17
N THR A 121 -22.56 -19.14 -11.47
CA THR A 121 -23.87 -19.64 -11.08
C THR A 121 -23.69 -20.31 -9.74
N LEU A 122 -24.38 -19.79 -8.74
CA LEU A 122 -24.33 -20.32 -7.38
C LEU A 122 -25.76 -20.70 -6.96
N ASP A 123 -25.87 -21.81 -6.26
CA ASP A 123 -27.12 -22.26 -5.65
C ASP A 123 -27.22 -21.66 -4.25
N GLY A 124 -28.38 -21.14 -3.89
CA GLY A 124 -28.62 -20.57 -2.57
C GLY A 124 -30.10 -20.27 -2.35
N TYR A 125 -30.38 -19.35 -1.45
CA TYR A 125 -31.72 -19.16 -0.92
C TYR A 125 -32.17 -17.71 -1.05
N VAL A 126 -33.40 -17.50 -1.52
CA VAL A 126 -34.01 -16.18 -1.64
C VAL A 126 -34.94 -15.93 -0.49
N ASP A 127 -34.75 -14.77 0.16
CA ASP A 127 -35.71 -14.24 1.11
C ASP A 127 -36.89 -13.63 0.34
N SER A 128 -38.08 -14.18 0.55
CA SER A 128 -39.30 -13.73 -0.12
C SER A 128 -39.81 -12.35 0.35
N THR A 129 -39.21 -11.78 1.40
CA THR A 129 -39.62 -10.49 1.98
C THR A 129 -38.83 -9.30 1.44
N ASP A 130 -37.56 -9.49 1.09
CA ASP A 130 -36.66 -8.43 0.60
C ASP A 130 -35.95 -8.75 -0.72
N ASP A 131 -36.28 -9.89 -1.35
CA ASP A 131 -35.67 -10.42 -2.60
C ASP A 131 -34.14 -10.63 -2.53
N SER A 132 -33.55 -10.58 -1.33
CA SER A 132 -32.11 -10.80 -1.15
C SER A 132 -31.75 -12.26 -1.36
N PHE A 133 -30.52 -12.47 -1.82
CA PHE A 133 -29.99 -13.79 -2.11
C PHE A 133 -28.88 -14.15 -1.13
N TYR A 134 -28.98 -15.32 -0.49
CA TYR A 134 -28.02 -15.79 0.51
C TYR A 134 -27.31 -17.06 0.03
N PHE A 135 -25.98 -17.03 0.03
CA PHE A 135 -25.14 -18.19 -0.28
C PHE A 135 -24.52 -18.76 0.99
N PRO A 136 -24.67 -20.06 1.27
CA PRO A 136 -24.01 -20.68 2.41
C PRO A 136 -22.50 -20.72 2.18
N THR A 137 -21.74 -20.22 3.15
CA THR A 137 -20.26 -20.22 3.18
C THR A 137 -19.70 -20.93 4.41
N GLY A 138 -20.51 -21.12 5.44
CA GLY A 138 -20.18 -21.89 6.64
C GLY A 138 -20.54 -23.37 6.54
N ASP A 139 -20.25 -24.12 7.62
CA ASP A 139 -20.72 -25.50 7.78
C ASP A 139 -21.98 -25.57 8.65
N GLU A 140 -22.58 -26.76 8.77
CA GLU A 140 -23.79 -26.97 9.57
C GLU A 140 -23.60 -26.64 11.07
N THR A 141 -22.37 -26.60 11.57
CA THR A 141 -22.08 -26.31 12.98
C THR A 141 -21.72 -24.85 13.24
N THR A 142 -21.39 -24.11 12.19
CA THR A 142 -21.04 -22.70 12.20
C THR A 142 -21.62 -22.04 10.95
N PRO A 143 -22.95 -21.81 10.91
CA PRO A 143 -23.60 -21.26 9.74
C PRO A 143 -23.04 -19.85 9.46
N ALA A 144 -22.70 -19.63 8.20
CA ALA A 144 -22.30 -18.34 7.67
C ALA A 144 -22.86 -18.24 6.26
N PHE A 145 -23.28 -17.03 5.89
CA PHE A 145 -23.82 -16.74 4.57
C PHE A 145 -23.20 -15.49 3.99
N GLN A 146 -23.22 -15.36 2.68
CA GLN A 146 -22.98 -14.09 2.00
C GLN A 146 -24.29 -13.58 1.42
N LYS A 147 -24.65 -12.34 1.74
CA LYS A 147 -25.85 -11.68 1.25
C LYS A 147 -25.54 -10.89 -0.02
N TYR A 148 -26.40 -11.03 -1.02
CA TYR A 148 -26.33 -10.31 -2.29
C TYR A 148 -27.67 -9.63 -2.58
N ASP A 149 -27.61 -8.47 -3.26
CA ASP A 149 -28.79 -7.74 -3.70
C ASP A 149 -29.42 -8.37 -4.97
N VAL A 150 -30.56 -7.83 -5.40
CA VAL A 150 -31.27 -8.27 -6.62
C VAL A 150 -30.41 -8.11 -7.89
N GLY A 151 -29.44 -7.20 -7.87
CA GLY A 151 -28.47 -7.00 -8.95
C GLY A 151 -27.30 -7.99 -8.93
N GLY A 152 -27.25 -8.89 -7.95
CA GLY A 152 -26.17 -9.84 -7.76
C GLY A 152 -24.87 -9.19 -7.25
N ASN A 153 -24.96 -8.01 -6.62
CA ASN A 153 -23.84 -7.36 -5.95
C ASN A 153 -23.74 -7.86 -4.51
N PHE A 154 -22.52 -8.08 -4.04
CA PHE A 154 -22.26 -8.42 -2.65
C PHE A 154 -22.68 -7.27 -1.72
N VAL A 155 -23.41 -7.60 -0.66
CA VAL A 155 -23.87 -6.65 0.35
C VAL A 155 -23.03 -6.80 1.62
N GLU A 156 -23.02 -7.99 2.21
CA GLU A 156 -22.35 -8.26 3.48
C GLU A 156 -22.13 -9.75 3.73
N ASP A 157 -21.18 -10.06 4.62
CA ASP A 157 -21.07 -11.38 5.24
C ASP A 157 -22.04 -11.44 6.44
N VAL A 158 -22.89 -12.47 6.47
CA VAL A 158 -23.86 -12.73 7.53
C VAL A 158 -23.31 -13.84 8.40
N THR A 159 -23.04 -13.54 9.67
CA THR A 159 -22.38 -14.46 10.61
C THR A 159 -23.08 -14.44 11.98
N GLY A 160 -22.81 -15.45 12.81
CA GLY A 160 -23.33 -15.51 14.18
C GLY A 160 -24.85 -15.61 14.23
N ALA A 161 -25.49 -14.84 15.12
CA ALA A 161 -26.94 -14.92 15.38
C ALA A 161 -27.79 -14.60 14.14
N ASP A 162 -27.31 -13.72 13.26
CA ASP A 162 -28.02 -13.39 12.02
C ASP A 162 -27.96 -14.56 11.02
N ALA A 163 -26.84 -15.29 10.99
CA ALA A 163 -26.71 -16.51 10.17
C ALA A 163 -27.57 -17.66 10.71
N GLU A 164 -27.69 -17.81 12.03
CA GLU A 164 -28.61 -18.77 12.64
C GLU A 164 -30.07 -18.45 12.27
N THR A 165 -30.43 -17.17 12.20
CA THR A 165 -31.77 -16.73 11.79
C THR A 165 -32.03 -17.05 10.32
N VAL A 166 -31.06 -16.82 9.44
CA VAL A 166 -31.15 -17.22 8.02
C VAL A 166 -31.31 -18.74 7.90
N GLN A 167 -30.54 -19.54 8.65
CA GLN A 167 -30.67 -21.00 8.63
C GLN A 167 -32.06 -21.46 9.12
N ALA A 168 -32.60 -20.85 10.16
CA ALA A 168 -33.94 -21.16 10.66
C ALA A 168 -35.03 -20.87 9.61
N ASN A 169 -34.90 -19.78 8.85
CA ASN A 169 -35.82 -19.41 7.77
C ASN A 169 -35.68 -20.32 6.52
N ILE A 170 -34.50 -20.92 6.32
CA ILE A 170 -34.31 -21.98 5.33
C ILE A 170 -35.05 -23.25 5.77
N ASP A 171 -34.89 -23.63 7.04
CA ASP A 171 -35.47 -24.85 7.59
C ASP A 171 -37.01 -24.80 7.69
N ASP A 172 -37.57 -23.63 7.94
CA ASP A 172 -39.03 -23.42 7.98
C ASP A 172 -39.68 -23.20 6.61
N GLY A 173 -38.86 -23.12 5.55
CA GLY A 173 -39.29 -22.98 4.15
C GLY A 173 -39.77 -21.59 3.76
N THR A 174 -39.53 -20.56 4.60
CA THR A 174 -39.78 -19.16 4.22
C THR A 174 -38.81 -18.66 3.15
N PHE A 175 -37.64 -19.29 3.04
CA PHE A 175 -36.68 -19.07 1.95
C PHE A 175 -36.83 -20.15 0.88
N THR A 176 -36.85 -19.74 -0.39
CA THR A 176 -36.91 -20.68 -1.52
C THR A 176 -35.53 -20.90 -2.13
N ALA A 177 -35.17 -22.17 -2.33
CA ALA A 177 -33.95 -22.51 -3.05
C ALA A 177 -34.06 -22.04 -4.51
N GLU A 178 -33.13 -21.19 -4.92
CA GLU A 178 -33.01 -20.72 -6.29
C GLU A 178 -31.57 -20.81 -6.75
N THR A 179 -31.39 -21.08 -8.04
CA THR A 179 -30.10 -20.94 -8.70
C THR A 179 -30.04 -19.54 -9.30
N LYS A 180 -29.12 -18.68 -8.83
CA LYS A 180 -28.90 -17.37 -9.45
C LYS A 180 -27.47 -17.24 -9.97
N THR A 181 -27.35 -16.60 -11.12
CA THR A 181 -26.05 -16.16 -11.63
C THR A 181 -25.72 -14.83 -10.97
N CYS A 182 -24.71 -14.83 -10.10
CA CYS A 182 -24.22 -13.64 -9.43
C CYS A 182 -22.85 -13.24 -10.00
N LYS A 183 -22.49 -11.97 -9.83
CA LYS A 183 -21.10 -11.56 -9.99
C LYS A 183 -20.35 -12.18 -8.82
N VAL A 184 -19.45 -13.14 -9.07
CA VAL A 184 -18.65 -13.61 -7.94
C VAL A 184 -17.70 -12.52 -7.55
N GLY A 185 -17.70 -12.27 -6.25
CA GLY A 185 -17.27 -11.04 -5.63
C GLY A 185 -15.93 -10.54 -6.14
N GLN A 186 -15.77 -9.23 -5.98
CA GLN A 186 -14.50 -8.50 -6.05
C GLN A 186 -13.38 -9.11 -5.17
N VAL A 187 -13.65 -10.18 -4.42
CA VAL A 187 -12.71 -10.84 -3.51
C VAL A 187 -11.52 -11.48 -4.22
N ASN A 188 -11.65 -11.96 -5.46
CA ASN A 188 -10.54 -12.70 -6.13
C ASN A 188 -10.04 -12.04 -7.43
N ASN A 189 -10.53 -10.84 -7.78
CA ASN A 189 -10.20 -10.14 -9.03
C ASN A 189 -10.17 -11.07 -10.26
N VAL A 190 -11.11 -12.03 -10.32
CA VAL A 190 -11.19 -12.98 -11.43
C VAL A 190 -12.03 -12.36 -12.54
N LYS A 191 -11.45 -12.26 -13.72
CA LYS A 191 -12.07 -11.69 -14.92
C LYS A 191 -12.08 -12.73 -16.04
N ASP A 192 -13.20 -12.81 -16.75
CA ASP A 192 -13.24 -13.47 -18.04
C ASP A 192 -12.66 -12.52 -19.10
N GLU A 193 -11.87 -13.06 -20.02
CA GLU A 193 -11.25 -12.32 -21.11
C GLU A 193 -12.05 -12.54 -22.40
N TYR A 194 -12.46 -11.45 -23.05
CA TYR A 194 -13.18 -11.48 -24.32
C TYR A 194 -12.46 -10.66 -25.38
N ILE A 195 -12.49 -11.11 -26.62
CA ILE A 195 -12.14 -10.31 -27.79
C ILE A 195 -13.35 -10.21 -28.70
N ASN A 196 -13.50 -9.08 -29.38
CA ASN A 196 -14.49 -8.95 -30.44
C ASN A 196 -13.82 -9.07 -31.81
N LEU A 197 -14.27 -10.00 -32.64
CA LEU A 197 -13.62 -10.26 -33.93
C LEU A 197 -14.12 -9.37 -35.08
N ASP A 198 -15.30 -8.77 -34.96
CA ASP A 198 -15.97 -8.11 -36.10
C ASP A 198 -16.57 -6.72 -35.79
N GLY A 199 -16.43 -6.23 -34.55
CA GLY A 199 -16.94 -4.94 -34.10
C GLY A 199 -18.44 -4.94 -33.82
N THR A 200 -19.10 -6.11 -33.79
CA THR A 200 -20.54 -6.24 -33.56
C THR A 200 -20.85 -6.94 -32.25
N THR A 201 -22.08 -6.81 -31.74
CA THR A 201 -22.51 -7.52 -30.53
C THR A 201 -22.56 -9.04 -30.68
N ALA A 202 -22.44 -9.58 -31.90
CA ALA A 202 -22.40 -11.02 -32.17
C ALA A 202 -20.97 -11.58 -32.25
N GLY A 203 -19.95 -10.71 -32.39
CA GLY A 203 -18.56 -11.09 -32.62
C GLY A 203 -17.75 -11.41 -31.36
N TRP A 204 -18.39 -11.55 -30.20
CA TRP A 204 -17.71 -11.80 -28.93
C TRP A 204 -17.22 -13.25 -28.83
N GLU A 205 -15.93 -13.42 -28.59
CA GLU A 205 -15.32 -14.71 -28.26
C GLU A 205 -14.63 -14.62 -26.90
N LYS A 206 -14.94 -15.58 -26.01
CA LYS A 206 -14.20 -15.78 -24.77
C LYS A 206 -12.86 -16.43 -25.10
N ILE A 207 -11.76 -15.83 -24.65
CA ILE A 207 -10.39 -16.28 -24.96
C ILE A 207 -9.63 -16.80 -23.76
N GLY A 208 -10.07 -16.48 -22.53
CA GLY A 208 -9.36 -16.85 -21.32
C GLY A 208 -10.05 -16.37 -20.04
N ASP A 209 -9.38 -16.62 -18.92
CA ASP A 209 -9.70 -16.12 -17.60
C ASP A 209 -8.41 -15.56 -16.98
N THR A 210 -8.46 -14.37 -16.38
CA THR A 210 -7.39 -13.82 -15.54
C THR A 210 -7.81 -13.89 -14.08
N GLU A 211 -6.92 -14.34 -13.19
CA GLU A 211 -7.05 -14.21 -11.74
C GLU A 211 -5.93 -13.27 -11.24
N ILE A 212 -6.30 -12.22 -10.49
CA ILE A 212 -5.33 -11.28 -9.92
C ILE A 212 -5.29 -11.48 -8.40
N ASP A 213 -4.23 -12.15 -7.94
CA ASP A 213 -3.96 -12.28 -6.51
C ASP A 213 -3.48 -10.95 -5.93
N LEU A 214 -4.30 -10.36 -5.05
CA LEU A 214 -3.96 -9.15 -4.29
C LEU A 214 -3.68 -9.42 -2.81
N SER A 215 -3.52 -10.67 -2.38
CA SER A 215 -3.33 -11.04 -0.97
C SER A 215 -2.09 -10.45 -0.31
N GLY A 216 -1.14 -9.89 -1.08
CA GLY A 216 0.05 -9.18 -0.61
C GLY A 216 -0.02 -7.64 -0.73
N TYR A 217 -1.14 -7.07 -1.15
CA TYR A 217 -1.31 -5.64 -1.35
C TYR A 217 -2.26 -5.05 -0.30
N VAL A 218 -1.96 -3.83 0.14
CA VAL A 218 -2.80 -3.04 1.04
C VAL A 218 -3.57 -2.00 0.26
N LYS A 219 -4.81 -1.69 0.67
CA LYS A 219 -5.57 -0.61 0.02
C LYS A 219 -4.92 0.74 0.34
N HIS A 220 -5.07 1.69 -0.58
CA HIS A 220 -4.56 3.05 -0.36
C HIS A 220 -5.14 3.69 0.92
N GLU A 221 -6.42 3.43 1.20
CA GLU A 221 -7.12 3.94 2.40
C GLU A 221 -6.63 3.26 3.70
N GLU A 222 -6.03 2.07 3.60
CA GLU A 222 -5.42 1.35 4.72
C GLU A 222 -3.97 1.79 4.97
N LEU A 223 -3.39 2.59 4.06
CA LEU A 223 -2.08 3.19 4.28
C LEU A 223 -2.21 4.32 5.30
N VAL A 224 -1.71 4.05 6.51
CA VAL A 224 -1.55 5.09 7.54
C VAL A 224 -0.27 5.85 7.25
N ALA A 225 -0.38 7.18 7.13
CA ALA A 225 0.78 8.04 7.02
C ALA A 225 1.54 8.03 8.36
N ILE A 226 2.82 7.62 8.33
CA ILE A 226 3.71 7.75 9.49
C ILE A 226 4.10 9.22 9.60
N THR A 227 3.83 9.82 10.75
CA THR A 227 4.23 11.19 11.04
C THR A 227 5.75 11.28 11.24
N ALA A 228 6.33 12.46 11.05
CA ALA A 228 7.75 12.68 11.33
C ALA A 228 8.09 12.36 12.80
N GLU A 229 7.18 12.62 13.73
CA GLU A 229 7.34 12.29 15.15
C GLU A 229 7.36 10.78 15.40
N GLU A 230 6.47 10.01 14.78
CA GLU A 230 6.46 8.55 14.89
C GLU A 230 7.73 7.94 14.29
N LEU A 231 8.18 8.43 13.14
CA LEU A 231 9.45 8.02 12.55
C LEU A 231 10.62 8.36 13.49
N GLU A 232 10.56 9.55 14.10
CA GLU A 232 11.53 9.99 15.09
C GLU A 232 11.46 9.25 16.42
N ASP A 233 10.37 8.56 16.73
CA ASP A 233 10.29 7.68 17.89
C ASP A 233 10.75 6.26 17.55
N MET A 234 10.56 5.81 16.30
CA MET A 234 10.95 4.47 15.85
C MET A 234 12.46 4.24 15.85
N TRP A 235 13.26 5.26 15.50
CA TRP A 235 14.73 5.16 15.47
C TRP A 235 15.43 5.42 16.82
N ARG A 236 14.76 6.04 17.80
CA ARG A 236 15.37 6.33 19.11
C ARG A 236 15.51 5.06 19.92
N THR A 237 16.70 4.85 20.48
CA THR A 237 16.95 3.72 21.37
C THR A 237 16.32 4.00 22.73
N THR A 238 15.86 2.98 23.46
CA THR A 238 15.45 3.17 24.85
C THR A 238 16.60 3.75 25.65
N GLY A 239 16.35 4.83 26.42
CA GLY A 239 17.37 5.41 27.29
C GLY A 239 17.86 4.46 28.37
N ILE A 240 18.94 4.83 29.03
CA ILE A 240 19.43 4.11 30.21
C ILE A 240 19.12 4.96 31.43
N LEU A 241 18.61 4.31 32.48
CA LEU A 241 18.52 4.87 33.83
C LEU A 241 18.76 3.74 34.83
N ASN A 242 19.96 3.71 35.40
CA ASN A 242 20.32 2.76 36.45
C ASN A 242 20.56 3.52 37.75
N LEU A 243 19.89 3.07 38.80
CA LEU A 243 20.05 3.56 40.17
C LEU A 243 20.80 2.50 40.99
N SER A 244 21.69 2.90 41.89
CA SER A 244 22.36 1.95 42.78
C SER A 244 21.41 1.28 43.79
N THR A 245 20.25 1.89 44.04
CA THR A 245 19.16 1.36 44.86
C THR A 245 17.83 2.02 44.45
N ASP A 246 16.72 1.32 44.69
CA ASP A 246 15.34 1.79 44.53
C ASP A 246 14.68 2.11 45.90
N THR A 247 15.40 1.92 47.00
CA THR A 247 14.94 2.19 48.36
C THR A 247 16.02 2.91 49.16
N VAL A 248 15.63 3.90 49.96
CA VAL A 248 16.51 4.68 50.83
C VAL A 248 15.88 4.85 52.20
N ALA A 249 16.65 4.52 53.24
CA ALA A 249 16.34 4.85 54.61
C ALA A 249 17.34 5.89 55.11
N VAL A 250 16.86 7.01 55.66
CA VAL A 250 17.68 8.12 56.13
C VAL A 250 17.09 8.69 57.42
N ALA A 251 17.92 9.20 58.32
CA ALA A 251 17.40 9.89 59.50
C ALA A 251 16.99 11.33 59.16
N ALA A 252 16.15 11.95 59.99
CA ALA A 252 15.84 13.37 59.83
C ALA A 252 17.13 14.23 59.92
N GLU A 253 17.24 15.22 59.04
CA GLU A 253 18.41 16.11 58.86
C GLU A 253 19.68 15.44 58.34
N GLU A 254 19.66 14.12 58.10
CA GLU A 254 20.76 13.37 57.50
C GLU A 254 20.58 13.20 55.98
N THR A 255 21.67 12.82 55.31
CA THR A 255 21.68 12.60 53.86
C THR A 255 22.05 11.17 53.47
N ALA A 256 21.46 10.68 52.38
CA ALA A 256 21.82 9.43 51.73
C ALA A 256 22.00 9.65 50.22
N ASP A 257 22.96 8.95 49.64
CA ASP A 257 23.28 9.08 48.21
C ASP A 257 22.83 7.86 47.41
N VAL A 258 22.36 8.11 46.19
CA VAL A 258 22.06 7.10 45.17
C VAL A 258 22.89 7.42 43.93
N ASP A 259 23.71 6.47 43.49
CA ASP A 259 24.51 6.64 42.27
C ASP A 259 23.60 6.42 41.05
N VAL A 260 23.79 7.25 40.03
CA VAL A 260 22.94 7.27 38.83
C VAL A 260 23.79 7.16 37.58
N THR A 261 23.44 6.23 36.72
CA THR A 261 23.92 6.17 35.34
C THR A 261 22.74 6.45 34.40
N SER A 262 22.82 7.50 33.58
CA SER A 262 21.76 7.86 32.65
C SER A 262 22.28 8.27 31.27
N THR A 263 21.46 8.09 30.24
CA THR A 263 21.74 8.63 28.89
C THR A 263 21.30 10.07 28.71
N GLY A 264 20.37 10.55 29.54
CA GLY A 264 19.83 11.90 29.48
C GLY A 264 20.07 12.71 30.76
N ALA A 265 19.68 13.99 30.70
CA ALA A 265 19.67 14.87 31.86
C ALA A 265 18.66 14.38 32.92
N ILE A 266 19.04 14.46 34.18
CA ILE A 266 18.20 14.01 35.30
C ILE A 266 17.25 15.13 35.75
N VAL A 267 15.97 14.78 35.82
CA VAL A 267 14.91 15.56 36.47
C VAL A 267 14.39 14.76 37.66
N LEU A 268 14.21 15.42 38.80
CA LEU A 268 13.71 14.82 40.04
C LEU A 268 12.34 15.41 40.38
N LEU A 269 11.39 14.55 40.74
CA LEU A 269 10.11 14.93 41.31
C LEU A 269 9.99 14.26 42.69
N VAL A 270 9.84 15.05 43.74
CA VAL A 270 9.69 14.54 45.11
C VAL A 270 8.21 14.61 45.48
N GLY A 271 7.62 13.49 45.89
CA GLY A 271 6.19 13.40 46.17
C GLY A 271 5.74 14.23 47.36
N ASP A 272 6.58 14.33 48.39
CA ASP A 272 6.33 15.11 49.61
C ASP A 272 7.65 15.73 50.12
N THR A 273 7.81 17.03 49.89
CA THR A 273 9.01 17.78 50.28
C THR A 273 9.09 18.06 51.79
N ASP A 274 7.99 17.88 52.52
CA ASP A 274 7.98 18.03 53.97
C ASP A 274 8.58 16.79 54.65
N VAL A 275 8.61 15.64 53.96
CA VAL A 275 9.24 14.40 54.41
C VAL A 275 10.70 14.32 53.99
N ALA A 276 11.02 14.56 52.71
CA ALA A 276 12.40 14.51 52.21
C ALA A 276 12.61 15.49 51.05
N THR A 277 13.87 15.84 50.78
CA THR A 277 14.25 16.57 49.55
C THR A 277 15.30 15.80 48.78
N ALA A 278 15.43 16.05 47.47
CA ALA A 278 16.42 15.38 46.63
C ALA A 278 17.07 16.37 45.66
N ALA A 279 18.38 16.24 45.48
CA ALA A 279 19.16 17.02 44.52
C ALA A 279 20.07 16.11 43.70
N TYR A 280 20.24 16.41 42.41
CA TYR A 280 21.15 15.67 41.53
C TYR A 280 22.38 16.51 41.19
N ALA A 281 23.56 15.95 41.42
CA ALA A 281 24.82 16.53 40.99
C ALA A 281 25.87 15.44 40.78
N ASN A 282 26.73 15.61 39.78
CA ASN A 282 27.91 14.77 39.57
C ASN A 282 27.62 13.25 39.54
N GLY A 283 26.53 12.83 38.89
CA GLY A 283 26.17 11.41 38.76
C GLY A 283 25.51 10.80 40.00
N LYS A 284 25.03 11.64 40.93
CA LYS A 284 24.54 11.20 42.23
C LYS A 284 23.31 12.00 42.64
N ILE A 285 22.31 11.29 43.15
CA ILE A 285 21.16 11.90 43.83
C ILE A 285 21.46 11.90 45.32
N THR A 286 21.47 13.07 45.94
CA THR A 286 21.56 13.22 47.39
C THR A 286 20.16 13.49 47.93
N ILE A 287 19.67 12.57 48.76
CA ILE A 287 18.38 12.63 49.45
C ILE A 287 18.64 13.14 50.87
N THR A 288 17.91 14.16 51.29
CA THR A 288 17.98 14.72 52.65
C THR A 288 16.67 14.44 53.37
N GLY A 289 16.72 13.76 54.53
CA GLY A 289 15.55 13.57 55.38
C GLY A 289 15.12 14.89 56.02
N VAL A 290 13.84 15.24 55.98
CA VAL A 290 13.29 16.47 56.57
C VAL A 290 12.47 16.16 57.81
N ALA A 291 11.48 15.28 57.70
CA ALA A 291 10.63 14.86 58.81
C ALA A 291 10.30 13.37 58.71
N ILE A 292 10.01 12.75 59.86
CA ILE A 292 9.64 11.33 59.94
C ILE A 292 8.43 11.07 59.03
N GLY A 293 8.57 10.09 58.14
CA GLY A 293 7.55 9.78 57.15
C GLY A 293 8.08 8.96 55.99
N THR A 294 7.25 8.79 54.97
CA THR A 294 7.61 8.10 53.73
C THR A 294 7.22 8.95 52.53
N THR A 295 8.07 8.97 51.50
CA THR A 295 7.79 9.66 50.24
C THR A 295 8.49 8.96 49.08
N ASP A 296 8.10 9.26 47.85
CA ASP A 296 8.73 8.74 46.65
C ASP A 296 9.51 9.86 45.93
N VAL A 297 10.68 9.52 45.40
CA VAL A 297 11.43 10.36 44.47
C VAL A 297 11.36 9.73 43.10
N THR A 298 10.63 10.34 42.18
CA THR A 298 10.61 9.96 40.76
C THR A 298 11.82 10.56 40.07
N VAL A 299 12.63 9.71 39.46
CA VAL A 299 13.84 10.05 38.69
C VAL A 299 13.56 9.88 37.22
N ILE A 300 13.73 10.93 36.44
CA ILE A 300 13.53 10.92 34.99
C ILE A 300 14.86 11.18 34.31
N SER A 301 15.33 10.24 33.49
CA SER A 301 16.34 10.50 32.47
C SER A 301 15.63 11.07 31.24
N SER A 302 15.85 12.35 30.96
CA SER A 302 15.18 13.06 29.86
C SER A 302 15.54 12.46 28.50
N ALA A 303 14.65 12.61 27.51
CA ALA A 303 14.93 12.22 26.14
C ALA A 303 16.10 13.03 25.55
N THR A 304 16.87 12.41 24.68
CA THR A 304 17.89 13.06 23.83
C THR A 304 17.57 12.81 22.36
N GLU A 305 18.43 13.25 21.45
CA GLU A 305 18.33 12.96 20.01
C GLU A 305 18.33 11.45 19.75
N ASP A 306 19.17 10.71 20.46
CA ASP A 306 19.36 9.26 20.26
C ASP A 306 18.52 8.38 21.20
N TYR A 307 18.08 8.92 22.34
CA TYR A 307 17.49 8.13 23.43
C TYR A 307 16.10 8.61 23.86
N LYS A 308 15.19 7.66 24.09
CA LYS A 308 13.89 7.93 24.72
C LYS A 308 14.04 8.25 26.21
N ALA A 309 13.08 8.99 26.76
CA ALA A 309 13.02 9.24 28.19
C ALA A 309 12.76 7.95 28.97
N VAL A 310 13.36 7.83 30.16
CA VAL A 310 13.17 6.68 31.06
C VAL A 310 12.94 7.18 32.47
N THR A 311 12.01 6.52 33.18
CA THR A 311 11.62 6.89 34.55
C THR A 311 11.88 5.73 35.51
N ALA A 312 12.33 6.05 36.71
CA ALA A 312 12.47 5.13 37.85
C ALA A 312 11.98 5.83 39.13
N THR A 313 11.72 5.06 40.18
CA THR A 313 11.26 5.58 41.47
C THR A 313 12.17 5.08 42.58
N ILE A 314 12.49 5.97 43.54
CA ILE A 314 13.15 5.63 44.79
C ILE A 314 12.15 5.81 45.93
N ALA A 315 11.86 4.75 46.66
CA ALA A 315 11.04 4.83 47.87
C ALA A 315 11.90 5.29 49.05
N VAL A 316 11.51 6.37 49.70
CA VAL A 316 12.26 7.01 50.80
C VAL A 316 11.51 6.82 52.11
N THR A 317 12.21 6.34 53.14
CA THR A 317 11.74 6.30 54.53
C THR A 317 12.64 7.18 55.38
N VAL A 318 12.04 8.13 56.09
CA VAL A 318 12.72 8.99 57.05
C VAL A 318 12.33 8.58 58.47
N SER A 319 13.33 8.26 59.30
CA SER A 319 13.14 7.74 60.67
C SER A 319 13.82 8.57 61.75
#